data_AF-A0A5C0SGN3-F1
#
_entry.id   AF-A0A5C0SGN3-F1
#
_cell.length_a   1.000
_cell.length_b   1.000
_cell.length_c   1.000
_cell.angle_alpha   90.00
_cell.angle_beta   90.00
_cell.angle_gamma   90.00
#
_symmetry.space_group_name_H-M   'P 1'
#
loop_
_entity.id
_entity.type
_entity.pdbx_description
1 polymer ?
#
loop_
_entity_poly.entity_id
_entity_poly.type
_entity_poly.pdbx_seq_one_letter_code
_entity_poly.pdbx_strand_id
1 'polypeptide(L)'
;MWTTLVTLSVIIAKPVCMFVSYISSNTSFPKPLTPEEENHYLELYEQGDEDAKNILVERNLRLVAHIVKKYHNTGREIDDLISIGTIGLIKAITSFDRSKGTRLATYAARCIENEILMTIRSSKKTKSEVSLQDPIGIDKEGNEMPSVLYQQVLD
;
A
#
# COMPACT_ATOMS: atom_id res chain seq x y z
N MET A 1 9.32 -30.56 -44.21
CA MET A 1 9.72 -30.66 -42.79
C MET A 1 9.85 -29.29 -42.10
N TRP A 2 10.40 -28.24 -42.74
CA TRP A 2 10.49 -26.90 -42.12
C TRP A 2 9.12 -26.21 -41.94
N THR A 3 8.20 -26.38 -42.90
CA THR A 3 6.87 -25.74 -42.90
C THR A 3 5.96 -26.23 -41.77
N THR A 4 6.10 -27.49 -41.35
CA THR A 4 5.35 -28.08 -40.23
C THR A 4 5.86 -27.59 -38.87
N LEU A 5 7.14 -27.23 -38.75
CA LEU A 5 7.70 -26.63 -37.54
C LEU A 5 7.27 -25.17 -37.35
N VAL A 6 7.20 -24.40 -38.45
CA VAL A 6 6.72 -23.01 -38.41
C VAL A 6 5.25 -22.93 -38.05
N THR A 7 4.42 -23.81 -38.60
CA THR A 7 2.98 -23.85 -38.29
C THR A 7 2.68 -24.27 -36.85
N LEU A 8 3.42 -25.25 -36.30
CA LEU A 8 3.30 -25.67 -34.91
C LEU A 8 3.68 -24.54 -33.92
N SER A 9 4.72 -23.77 -34.22
CA SER A 9 5.14 -22.60 -33.43
C SER A 9 4.05 -21.53 -33.37
N VAL A 10 3.38 -21.24 -34.49
CA VAL A 10 2.29 -20.24 -34.55
C VAL A 10 1.03 -20.70 -33.79
N ILE A 11 0.75 -22.00 -33.77
CA ILE A 11 -0.40 -22.58 -33.04
C ILE A 11 -0.19 -22.46 -31.52
N ILE A 12 1.04 -22.57 -31.03
CA ILE A 12 1.36 -22.45 -29.59
C ILE A 12 1.49 -20.97 -29.18
N ALA A 13 2.05 -20.11 -30.03
CA ALA A 13 2.27 -18.70 -29.71
C ALA A 13 0.96 -17.91 -29.52
N LYS A 14 -0.09 -18.20 -30.30
CA LYS A 14 -1.40 -17.51 -30.20
C LYS A 14 -2.11 -17.67 -28.84
N PRO A 15 -2.34 -18.88 -28.32
CA PRO A 15 -2.98 -19.07 -27.01
C PRO A 15 -2.11 -18.55 -25.88
N VAL A 16 -0.78 -18.65 -25.98
CA VAL A 16 0.15 -18.06 -25.00
C VAL A 16 0.02 -16.53 -24.99
N CYS A 17 -0.01 -15.87 -26.16
CA CYS A 17 -0.23 -14.42 -26.24
C CYS A 17 -1.61 -14.01 -25.71
N MET A 18 -2.66 -14.77 -26.01
CA MET A 18 -4.01 -14.50 -25.50
C MET A 18 -4.09 -14.63 -23.99
N PHE A 19 -3.44 -15.66 -23.43
CA PHE A 19 -3.36 -15.91 -21.99
C PHE A 19 -2.54 -14.84 -21.27
N VAL A 20 -1.38 -14.45 -21.83
CA VAL A 20 -0.56 -13.34 -21.31
C VAL A 20 -1.35 -12.03 -21.34
N SER A 21 -2.11 -11.76 -22.41
CA SER A 21 -2.95 -10.57 -22.49
C SER A 21 -4.10 -10.59 -21.48
N TYR A 22 -4.70 -11.75 -21.22
CA TYR A 22 -5.75 -11.92 -20.20
C TYR A 22 -5.22 -11.72 -18.78
N ILE A 23 -4.02 -12.21 -18.48
CA ILE A 23 -3.37 -11.95 -17.19
C ILE A 23 -3.00 -10.47 -17.07
N SER A 24 -2.50 -9.86 -18.14
CA SER A 24 -2.12 -8.45 -18.12
C SER A 24 -3.31 -7.47 -18.11
N SER A 25 -4.51 -7.90 -18.54
CA SER A 25 -5.69 -7.03 -18.49
C SER A 25 -6.15 -6.70 -17.07
N ASN A 26 -5.76 -7.50 -16.07
CA ASN A 26 -6.17 -7.31 -14.67
C ASN A 26 -5.45 -6.16 -13.95
N THR A 27 -4.43 -5.52 -14.56
CA THR A 27 -3.71 -4.41 -13.94
C THR A 27 -4.08 -3.04 -14.52
N SER A 28 -5.04 -2.98 -15.45
CA SER A 28 -5.47 -1.71 -16.03
C SER A 28 -6.50 -1.05 -15.12
N PHE A 29 -6.03 -0.13 -14.27
CA PHE A 29 -6.92 0.63 -13.41
C PHE A 29 -8.02 1.30 -14.24
N PRO A 30 -9.28 1.27 -13.76
CA PRO A 30 -10.37 1.95 -14.44
C PRO A 30 -10.05 3.44 -14.59
N LYS A 31 -10.67 4.08 -15.59
CA LYS A 31 -10.49 5.52 -15.81
C LYS A 31 -10.90 6.28 -14.54
N PRO A 32 -10.39 7.50 -14.27
CA PRO A 32 -10.94 8.32 -13.20
C PRO A 32 -12.40 8.66 -13.46
N LEU A 33 -13.17 8.94 -12.41
CA LEU A 33 -14.53 9.48 -12.53
C LEU A 33 -14.48 10.95 -12.97
N THR A 34 -15.54 11.41 -13.66
CA THR A 34 -15.74 12.86 -13.82
C THR A 34 -16.22 13.49 -12.51
N PRO A 35 -16.11 14.81 -12.32
CA PRO A 35 -16.61 15.47 -11.11
C PRO A 35 -18.12 15.23 -10.86
N GLU A 36 -18.90 15.13 -11.93
CA GLU A 36 -20.34 14.86 -11.84
C GLU A 36 -20.62 13.43 -11.39
N GLU A 37 -19.91 12.45 -11.95
CA GLU A 37 -20.01 11.04 -11.54
C GLU A 37 -19.53 10.85 -10.09
N GLU A 38 -18.43 11.51 -9.70
CA GLU A 38 -17.91 11.45 -8.34
C GLU A 38 -18.95 11.96 -7.33
N ASN A 39 -19.59 13.09 -7.62
CA ASN A 39 -20.68 13.62 -6.78
C ASN A 39 -21.87 12.66 -6.71
N HIS A 40 -22.24 12.02 -7.82
CA HIS A 40 -23.33 11.05 -7.85
C HIS A 40 -23.06 9.84 -6.93
N TYR A 41 -21.87 9.23 -7.02
CA TYR A 41 -21.52 8.10 -6.16
C TYR A 41 -21.36 8.51 -4.69
N LEU A 42 -20.90 9.73 -4.42
CA LEU A 42 -20.86 10.25 -3.05
C LEU A 42 -22.26 10.41 -2.46
N GLU A 43 -23.24 10.85 -3.25
CA GLU A 43 -24.64 10.94 -2.80
C GLU A 43 -25.25 9.57 -2.54
N LEU A 44 -24.99 8.59 -3.41
CA LEU A 44 -25.42 7.21 -3.21
C LEU A 44 -24.81 6.63 -1.93
N TYR A 45 -23.52 6.87 -1.70
CA TYR A 45 -22.85 6.40 -0.49
C TYR A 45 -23.42 7.08 0.78
N GLU A 46 -23.73 8.37 0.74
CA GLU A 46 -24.42 9.07 1.83
C GLU A 46 -25.82 8.48 2.12
N GLN A 47 -26.48 7.89 1.12
CA GLN A 47 -27.75 7.18 1.27
C GLN A 47 -27.59 5.74 1.78
N GLY A 48 -26.35 5.28 2.01
CA GLY A 48 -26.04 3.94 2.54
C GLY A 48 -25.70 2.89 1.48
N ASP A 49 -25.47 3.30 0.22
CA ASP A 49 -25.04 2.39 -0.85
C ASP A 49 -23.55 2.05 -0.72
N GLU A 50 -23.26 0.84 -0.25
CA GLU A 50 -21.89 0.34 -0.10
C GLU A 50 -21.21 0.01 -1.44
N ASP A 51 -21.97 -0.25 -2.50
CA ASP A 51 -21.40 -0.48 -3.84
C ASP A 51 -20.84 0.82 -4.41
N ALA A 52 -21.49 1.96 -4.10
CA ALA A 52 -20.97 3.28 -4.45
C ALA A 52 -19.58 3.55 -3.80
N LYS A 53 -19.37 3.10 -2.56
CA LYS A 53 -18.04 3.16 -1.91
C LYS A 53 -17.00 2.35 -2.67
N ASN A 54 -17.35 1.13 -3.08
CA ASN A 54 -16.44 0.25 -3.81
C ASN A 54 -16.02 0.89 -5.14
N ILE A 55 -16.98 1.48 -5.87
CA ILE A 55 -16.71 2.21 -7.10
C ILE A 55 -15.78 3.41 -6.83
N LEU A 56 -16.06 4.23 -5.82
CA LEU A 56 -15.20 5.35 -5.46
C LEU A 56 -13.76 4.91 -5.14
N VAL A 57 -13.59 3.79 -4.43
CA VAL A 57 -12.28 3.22 -4.11
C VAL A 57 -11.57 2.77 -5.39
N GLU A 58 -12.20 1.92 -6.20
CA GLU A 58 -11.59 1.36 -7.42
C GLU A 58 -11.15 2.44 -8.41
N ARG A 59 -11.97 3.47 -8.59
CA ARG A 59 -11.70 4.57 -9.52
C ARG A 59 -10.58 5.51 -9.04
N ASN A 60 -10.24 5.45 -7.75
CA ASN A 60 -9.18 6.24 -7.13
C ASN A 60 -7.89 5.43 -6.83
N LEU A 61 -7.82 4.13 -7.13
CA LEU A 61 -6.62 3.32 -6.89
C LEU A 61 -5.35 3.85 -7.60
N ARG A 62 -5.52 4.51 -8.75
CA ARG A 62 -4.40 5.16 -9.47
C ARG A 62 -3.70 6.23 -8.62
N LEU A 63 -4.45 6.94 -7.79
CA LEU A 63 -3.92 7.94 -6.86
C LEU A 63 -3.02 7.27 -5.82
N VAL A 64 -3.46 6.14 -5.26
CA VAL A 64 -2.69 5.36 -4.29
C VAL A 64 -1.35 4.94 -4.89
N ALA A 65 -1.37 4.32 -6.08
CA ALA A 65 -0.15 3.90 -6.78
C ALA A 65 0.80 5.08 -7.05
N HIS A 66 0.26 6.24 -7.43
CA HIS A 66 1.05 7.45 -7.67
C HIS A 66 1.72 7.97 -6.39
N ILE A 67 1.00 7.99 -5.27
CA ILE A 67 1.53 8.47 -3.98
C ILE A 67 2.60 7.50 -3.45
N VAL A 68 2.31 6.20 -3.46
CA VAL A 68 3.22 5.15 -2.95
C VAL A 68 4.58 5.18 -3.66
N LYS A 69 4.62 5.53 -4.95
CA LYS A 69 5.87 5.65 -5.72
C LYS A 69 6.90 6.59 -5.06
N LYS A 70 6.44 7.61 -4.32
CA LYS A 70 7.32 8.54 -3.58
C LYS A 70 8.04 7.86 -2.41
N TYR A 71 7.53 6.74 -1.91
CA TYR A 71 7.99 6.07 -0.69
C TYR A 71 8.77 4.77 -0.94
N HIS A 72 9.05 4.42 -2.21
CA HIS A 72 9.75 3.17 -2.57
C HIS A 72 11.11 2.99 -1.88
N ASN A 73 11.83 4.08 -1.56
CA ASN A 73 13.14 4.05 -0.92
C ASN A 73 13.11 3.88 0.61
N THR A 74 11.95 3.58 1.20
CA THR A 74 11.82 3.45 2.67
C THR A 74 12.24 2.06 3.18
N GLY A 75 12.63 1.15 2.30
CA GLY A 75 13.02 -0.23 2.66
C GLY A 75 11.84 -1.13 3.01
N ARG A 76 10.62 -0.76 2.61
CA ARG A 76 9.40 -1.57 2.71
C ARG A 76 9.00 -2.04 1.31
N GLU A 77 8.36 -3.20 1.22
CA GLU A 77 7.86 -3.69 -0.06
C GLU A 77 6.77 -2.77 -0.61
N ILE A 78 6.74 -2.60 -1.94
CA ILE A 78 5.83 -1.66 -2.61
C ILE A 78 4.38 -2.12 -2.44
N ASP A 79 4.12 -3.42 -2.59
CA ASP A 79 2.77 -3.99 -2.47
C ASP A 79 2.17 -3.73 -1.08
N ASP A 80 3.04 -3.83 -0.08
CA ASP A 80 2.81 -3.55 1.32
C ASP A 80 2.39 -2.08 1.53
N LEU A 81 3.06 -1.15 0.87
CA LEU A 81 2.71 0.28 0.88
C LEU A 81 1.42 0.56 0.10
N ILE A 82 1.15 -0.17 -0.98
CA ILE A 82 -0.12 -0.09 -1.72
C ILE A 82 -1.27 -0.50 -0.82
N SER A 83 -1.17 -1.62 -0.10
CA SER A 83 -2.21 -2.06 0.84
C SER A 83 -2.48 -1.01 1.92
N ILE A 84 -1.44 -0.45 2.54
CA ILE A 84 -1.60 0.63 3.54
C ILE A 84 -2.23 1.88 2.92
N GLY A 85 -1.78 2.26 1.73
CA GLY A 85 -2.33 3.41 1.03
C GLY A 85 -3.81 3.22 0.68
N THR A 86 -4.21 2.00 0.30
CA THR A 86 -5.62 1.65 0.06
C THR A 86 -6.46 1.76 1.33
N ILE A 87 -5.92 1.36 2.50
CA ILE A 87 -6.60 1.58 3.79
C ILE A 87 -6.79 3.08 4.04
N GLY A 88 -5.76 3.89 3.77
CA GLY A 88 -5.84 5.36 3.86
C GLY A 88 -6.89 5.97 2.92
N LEU A 89 -7.03 5.44 1.70
CA LEU A 89 -8.06 5.84 0.74
C LEU A 89 -9.47 5.49 1.22
N ILE A 90 -9.68 4.26 1.71
CA ILE A 90 -10.99 3.82 2.23
C ILE A 90 -11.41 4.71 3.42
N LYS A 91 -10.48 4.98 4.35
CA LYS A 91 -10.70 5.91 5.44
C LYS A 91 -11.09 7.30 4.93
N ALA A 92 -10.38 7.81 3.93
CA ALA A 92 -10.67 9.11 3.35
C ALA A 92 -12.09 9.19 2.77
N ILE A 93 -12.52 8.19 2.02
CA ILE A 93 -13.88 8.13 1.45
C ILE A 93 -14.92 8.05 2.57
N THR A 94 -14.65 7.26 3.60
CA THR A 94 -15.55 7.08 4.74
C THR A 94 -15.75 8.35 5.55
N SER A 95 -14.70 9.17 5.71
CA SER A 95 -14.74 10.42 6.48
C SER A 95 -14.81 11.68 5.63
N PHE A 96 -15.03 11.55 4.33
CA PHE A 96 -15.10 12.68 3.42
C PHE A 96 -16.37 13.49 3.67
N ASP A 97 -16.24 14.81 3.58
CA ASP A 97 -17.34 15.74 3.79
C ASP A 97 -17.35 16.77 2.66
N ARG A 98 -18.40 16.71 1.85
CA ARG A 98 -18.61 17.55 0.67
C ARG A 98 -18.79 19.03 1.03
N SER A 99 -19.32 19.33 2.22
CA SER A 99 -19.60 20.70 2.67
C SER A 99 -18.34 21.55 2.82
N LYS A 100 -17.17 20.91 2.95
CA LYS A 100 -15.86 21.57 3.12
C LYS A 100 -15.27 22.09 1.81
N GLY A 101 -15.94 21.92 0.66
CA GLY A 101 -15.54 22.48 -0.63
C GLY A 101 -14.19 21.97 -1.18
N THR A 102 -13.67 20.88 -0.63
CA THR A 102 -12.39 20.29 -1.05
C THR A 102 -12.65 19.09 -1.95
N ARG A 103 -11.88 18.91 -3.02
CA ARG A 103 -11.99 17.73 -3.90
C ARG A 103 -11.65 16.45 -3.14
N LEU A 104 -12.36 15.35 -3.39
CA LEU A 104 -12.11 14.05 -2.77
C LEU A 104 -10.66 13.61 -2.96
N ALA A 105 -10.14 13.69 -4.19
CA ALA A 105 -8.75 13.32 -4.49
C ALA A 105 -7.71 14.09 -3.64
N THR A 106 -7.95 15.38 -3.37
CA THR A 106 -7.05 16.20 -2.53
C THR A 106 -7.07 15.74 -1.08
N TYR A 107 -8.26 15.48 -0.54
CA TYR A 107 -8.42 14.98 0.82
C TYR A 107 -7.83 13.56 0.96
N ALA A 108 -8.18 12.67 0.04
CA ALA A 108 -7.67 11.30 -0.03
C ALA A 108 -6.14 11.26 -0.10
N ALA A 109 -5.50 12.13 -0.89
CA ALA A 109 -4.06 12.18 -0.96
C ALA A 109 -3.39 12.44 0.41
N ARG A 110 -3.97 13.32 1.23
CA ARG A 110 -3.48 13.60 2.59
C ARG A 110 -3.65 12.39 3.51
N CYS A 111 -4.80 11.71 3.45
CA CYS A 111 -5.07 10.51 4.25
C CYS A 111 -4.15 9.35 3.88
N ILE A 112 -3.93 9.11 2.57
CA ILE A 112 -3.03 8.08 2.05
C ILE A 112 -1.60 8.34 2.55
N GLU A 113 -1.09 9.57 2.38
CA GLU A 113 0.26 9.93 2.83
C GLU A 113 0.40 9.79 4.36
N ASN A 114 -0.63 10.18 5.12
CA ASN A 114 -0.63 10.06 6.58
C ASN A 114 -0.54 8.60 7.04
N GLU A 115 -1.34 7.70 6.46
CA GLU A 115 -1.36 6.28 6.85
C GLU A 115 -0.01 5.58 6.53
N ILE A 116 0.57 5.89 5.37
CA ILE A 116 1.90 5.42 4.97
C ILE A 116 2.96 5.91 5.97
N LEU A 117 2.96 7.22 6.28
CA LEU A 117 3.92 7.82 7.20
C LEU A 117 3.79 7.27 8.63
N MET A 118 2.55 7.06 9.11
CA MET A 118 2.30 6.44 10.41
C MET A 118 2.91 5.04 10.48
N THR A 119 2.73 4.23 9.44
CA THR A 119 3.26 2.87 9.41
C THR A 119 4.79 2.83 9.39
N ILE A 120 5.41 3.72 8.59
CA ILE A 120 6.87 3.86 8.54
C ILE A 120 7.42 4.27 9.92
N ARG A 121 6.77 5.20 10.61
CA ARG A 121 7.18 5.65 11.95
C ARG A 121 7.03 4.56 13.00
N SER A 122 5.92 3.82 12.97
CA SER A 122 5.66 2.72 13.90
C SER A 122 6.73 1.62 13.77
N SER A 123 7.05 1.24 12.53
CA SER A 123 8.08 0.22 12.24
C SER A 123 9.47 0.62 12.75
N LYS A 124 9.82 1.92 12.71
CA LYS A 124 11.09 2.42 13.27
C LYS A 124 11.15 2.30 14.80
N LYS A 125 10.04 2.59 15.49
CA LYS A 125 9.96 2.47 16.95
C LYS A 125 10.15 1.02 17.41
N THR A 126 9.50 0.06 16.75
CA THR A 126 9.67 -1.36 17.06
C THR A 126 11.12 -1.81 16.88
N LYS A 127 11.81 -1.35 15.83
CA LYS A 127 13.24 -1.67 15.65
C LYS A 127 14.13 -1.12 16.77
N SER A 128 13.84 0.08 17.30
CA SER A 128 14.62 0.66 18.41
C SER A 128 14.37 -0.04 19.74
N GLU A 129 13.16 -0.55 20.00
CA GLU A 129 12.83 -1.22 21.27
C GLU A 129 13.46 -2.63 21.38
N VAL A 130 13.80 -3.26 20.26
CA VAL A 130 14.41 -4.60 20.25
C VAL A 130 15.93 -4.55 20.44
N SER A 131 16.57 -3.37 20.39
CA SER A 131 18.00 -3.16 20.70
C SER A 131 18.21 -3.05 22.23
N LEU A 132 17.87 -4.11 22.96
CA LEU A 132 18.11 -4.23 24.41
C LEU A 132 19.15 -5.30 24.75
N GLN A 133 19.75 -5.94 23.73
CA GLN A 133 20.81 -6.95 23.91
C GLN A 133 22.21 -6.42 23.63
N ASP A 134 22.37 -5.13 23.35
CA ASP A 134 23.69 -4.54 23.23
C ASP A 134 24.32 -4.48 24.64
N PRO A 135 25.52 -5.08 24.86
CA PRO A 135 26.17 -5.02 26.16
C PRO A 135 26.40 -3.55 26.54
N ILE A 136 25.90 -3.17 27.72
CA ILE A 136 25.82 -1.77 28.16
C ILE A 136 27.21 -1.19 28.54
N GLY A 137 28.26 -1.99 28.43
CA GLY A 137 29.64 -1.57 28.57
C GLY A 137 30.55 -2.77 28.73
N ILE A 138 31.84 -2.54 28.46
CA ILE A 138 32.92 -3.45 28.84
C ILE A 138 33.33 -3.14 30.28
N ASP A 139 33.52 -4.17 31.10
CA ASP A 139 34.18 -4.02 32.40
C ASP A 139 35.66 -3.64 32.21
N LYS A 140 36.38 -3.35 33.31
CA LYS A 140 37.80 -2.98 33.25
C LYS A 140 38.69 -4.16 32.83
N GLU A 141 38.14 -5.38 32.84
CA GLU A 141 38.74 -6.63 32.43
C GLU A 141 38.50 -6.99 30.95
N GLY A 142 37.66 -6.24 30.23
CA GLY A 142 37.38 -6.42 28.80
C GLY A 142 36.27 -7.43 28.47
N ASN A 143 35.48 -7.86 29.46
CA ASN A 143 34.34 -8.73 29.24
C ASN A 143 33.04 -7.94 29.02
N GLU A 144 32.19 -8.45 28.13
CA GLU A 144 30.87 -7.90 27.84
C GLU A 144 29.90 -8.26 28.98
N MET A 145 29.32 -7.26 29.65
CA MET A 145 28.40 -7.49 30.76
C MET A 145 26.98 -7.83 30.22
N PRO A 146 26.44 -9.04 30.46
CA PRO A 146 25.09 -9.40 30.03
C PRO A 146 24.03 -8.68 30.88
N SER A 147 23.00 -8.13 30.24
CA SER A 147 21.92 -7.35 30.89
C SER A 147 21.13 -8.09 31.97
N VAL A 148 21.23 -9.42 32.05
CA VAL A 148 20.51 -10.28 33.00
C VAL A 148 21.13 -10.35 34.41
N LEU A 149 22.37 -9.91 34.59
CA LEU A 149 23.10 -10.08 35.87
C LEU A 149 22.76 -9.03 36.94
N TYR A 150 22.20 -7.87 36.58
CA TYR A 150 21.82 -6.84 37.56
C TYR A 150 20.59 -7.23 38.40
N GLN A 151 19.74 -8.13 37.91
CA GLN A 151 18.56 -8.56 38.64
C GLN A 151 18.89 -9.57 39.76
N GLN A 152 20.11 -10.13 39.79
CA GLN A 152 20.54 -11.09 40.82
C GLN A 152 21.41 -10.49 41.94
N VAL A 153 21.78 -9.20 41.85
CA VAL A 153 22.67 -8.53 42.82
C VAL A 153 21.89 -7.58 43.76
N LEU A 154 20.59 -7.37 43.51
CA LEU A 154 19.73 -6.51 44.32
C LEU A 154 18.77 -7.27 45.25
N ASP A 155 18.92 -8.60 45.36
CA ASP A 155 18.24 -9.44 46.36
C ASP A 155 19.25 -9.99 47.39
#